data_AF-A0A496TAN3-F1
#
_entry.id   AF-A0A496TAN3-F1
#
_cell.length_a   1.000
_cell.length_b   1.000
_cell.length_c   1.000
_cell.angle_alpha   90.00
_cell.angle_beta   90.00
_cell.angle_gamma   90.00
#
_symmetry.space_group_name_H-M   'P 1'
#
loop_
_entity.id
_entity.type
_entity.pdbx_description
1 polymer ?
#
loop_
_entity_poly.entity_id
_entity_poly.type
_entity_poly.pdbx_seq_one_letter_code
_entity_poly.pdbx_strand_id
1 'polypeptide(L)'
;MSVFATTMALTSLSFFRHRKRLANSVLFIGGGYLFSICTLGLLRQIPLTELLQHCGNGVINGILTPIITYGFIMFFDSIFDVTSEFKLLELSDMNSPLLKMLAVRAPGTYHHSLLVSNLSEAAAEAIGANALLAKVGAYYHDIGKIFMPEYFVENQQTGKNPHDKLSPWVSSLILVNHVRKGIELAEEHKLPTAIKAFIMEHHGQSLMKYFYDKALRQKNSKSINEADFHYPGRRPTTKETGIVMLADSVEAFSRSIKEPNVGKIRNAVRGIIDERIRSGELDDCPLTVKELTIIAESFNKILLGVYHARIEYPVQQEPIEPKVTTKKSKVSLVES
;
A
#
# COMPACT_ATOMS: atom_id res chain seq x y z
N MET A 1 -24.72 -29.82 20.43
CA MET A 1 -25.05 -28.50 19.84
C MET A 1 -23.91 -27.51 19.97
N SER A 2 -23.30 -27.33 21.15
CA SER A 2 -22.19 -26.39 21.36
C SER A 2 -20.97 -26.64 20.47
N VAL A 3 -20.46 -27.88 20.41
CA VAL A 3 -19.26 -28.20 19.59
C VAL A 3 -19.50 -27.91 18.10
N PHE A 4 -20.64 -28.33 17.54
CA PHE A 4 -20.98 -28.07 16.13
C PHE A 4 -21.11 -26.57 15.83
N ALA A 5 -21.74 -25.81 16.73
CA ALA A 5 -21.86 -24.36 16.60
C ALA A 5 -20.50 -23.65 16.68
N THR A 6 -19.61 -24.09 17.58
CA THR A 6 -18.25 -23.56 17.68
C THR A 6 -17.44 -23.85 16.41
N THR A 7 -17.52 -25.07 15.87
CA THR A 7 -16.83 -25.43 14.63
C THR A 7 -17.37 -24.65 13.43
N MET A 8 -18.70 -24.45 13.33
CA MET A 8 -19.31 -23.64 12.28
C MET A 8 -18.98 -22.14 12.39
N ALA A 9 -18.88 -21.61 13.61
CA ALA A 9 -18.47 -20.23 13.84
C ALA A 9 -17.00 -20.01 13.41
N LEU A 10 -16.11 -20.95 13.75
CA LEU A 10 -14.70 -20.90 13.35
C LEU A 10 -14.52 -21.02 11.82
N THR A 11 -15.28 -21.91 11.16
CA THR A 11 -15.20 -22.06 9.70
C THR A 11 -15.83 -20.89 8.96
N SER A 12 -16.89 -20.28 9.50
CA SER A 12 -17.46 -19.03 8.98
C SER A 12 -16.43 -17.89 9.01
N LEU A 13 -15.63 -17.83 10.07
CA LEU A 13 -14.55 -16.85 10.18
C LEU A 13 -13.45 -17.09 9.14
N SER A 14 -13.15 -18.34 8.77
CA SER A 14 -12.11 -18.64 7.78
C SER A 14 -12.56 -18.52 6.32
N PHE A 15 -13.84 -18.72 6.02
CA PHE A 15 -14.33 -18.80 4.63
C PHE A 15 -14.76 -17.46 4.03
N PHE A 16 -15.31 -16.55 4.82
CA PHE A 16 -15.86 -15.31 4.27
C PHE A 16 -14.82 -14.18 4.26
N ARG A 17 -14.20 -13.97 3.09
CA ARG A 17 -13.51 -12.71 2.75
C ARG A 17 -14.52 -11.68 2.22
N HIS A 18 -14.29 -10.40 2.52
CA HIS A 18 -15.03 -9.20 2.06
C HIS A 18 -16.28 -8.72 2.83
N ARG A 19 -16.60 -7.43 2.58
CA ARG A 19 -17.55 -6.46 3.18
C ARG A 19 -18.93 -6.95 3.67
N LYS A 20 -19.32 -8.20 3.40
CA LYS A 20 -20.57 -8.83 3.89
C LYS A 20 -20.33 -9.96 4.90
N ARG A 21 -19.11 -10.06 5.46
CA ARG A 21 -18.70 -11.13 6.37
C ARG A 21 -19.65 -11.34 7.56
N LEU A 22 -20.14 -10.26 8.17
CA LEU A 22 -21.13 -10.30 9.26
C LEU A 22 -22.47 -10.90 8.79
N ALA A 23 -23.04 -10.37 7.71
CA ALA A 23 -24.30 -10.85 7.16
C ALA A 23 -24.20 -12.32 6.72
N ASN A 24 -23.11 -12.70 6.05
CA ASN A 24 -22.86 -14.07 5.64
C ASN A 24 -22.66 -14.99 6.85
N SER A 25 -21.98 -14.54 7.90
CA SER A 25 -21.80 -15.32 9.13
C SER A 25 -23.14 -15.52 9.85
N VAL A 26 -24.00 -14.51 9.92
CA VAL A 26 -25.36 -14.63 10.47
C VAL A 26 -26.17 -15.66 9.68
N LEU A 27 -26.15 -15.60 8.34
CA LEU A 27 -26.86 -16.56 7.50
C LEU A 27 -26.32 -17.98 7.64
N PHE A 28 -24.99 -18.14 7.66
CA PHE A 28 -24.34 -19.45 7.73
C PHE A 28 -24.51 -20.11 9.10
N ILE A 29 -24.26 -19.37 10.19
CA ILE A 29 -24.42 -19.86 11.57
C ILE A 29 -25.91 -20.06 11.88
N GLY A 30 -26.77 -19.11 11.48
CA GLY A 30 -28.23 -19.22 11.64
C GLY A 30 -28.81 -20.41 10.88
N GLY A 31 -28.41 -20.60 9.62
CA GLY A 31 -28.80 -21.77 8.82
C GLY A 31 -28.33 -23.08 9.44
N GLY A 32 -27.09 -23.13 9.95
CA GLY A 32 -26.56 -24.27 10.68
C GLY A 32 -27.34 -24.62 11.96
N TYR A 33 -27.72 -23.61 12.75
CA TYR A 33 -28.57 -23.80 13.92
C TYR A 33 -29.95 -24.34 13.54
N LEU A 34 -30.62 -23.72 12.56
CA LEU A 34 -31.94 -24.16 12.11
C LEU A 34 -31.91 -25.59 11.58
N PHE A 35 -30.94 -25.93 10.73
CA PHE A 35 -30.77 -27.28 10.20
C PHE A 35 -30.58 -28.31 11.32
N SER A 36 -29.73 -28.00 12.30
CA SER A 36 -29.44 -28.88 13.43
C SER A 36 -30.66 -29.07 14.34
N ILE A 37 -31.38 -27.99 14.65
CA ILE A 37 -32.58 -28.01 15.50
C ILE A 37 -33.69 -28.80 14.82
N CYS A 38 -33.96 -28.55 13.53
CA CYS A 38 -34.96 -29.30 12.76
C CYS A 38 -34.61 -30.79 12.68
N THR A 39 -33.36 -31.13 12.39
CA THR A 39 -32.92 -32.53 12.28
C THR A 39 -33.09 -33.28 13.60
N LEU A 40 -32.62 -32.71 14.71
CA LEU A 40 -32.75 -33.32 16.04
C LEU A 40 -34.20 -33.34 16.53
N GLY A 41 -34.98 -32.30 16.20
CA GLY A 41 -36.38 -32.19 16.55
C GLY A 41 -37.25 -33.26 15.89
N LEU A 42 -37.02 -33.50 14.60
CA LEU A 42 -37.69 -34.59 13.87
C LEU A 42 -37.26 -35.96 14.40
N LEU A 43 -35.96 -36.16 14.67
CA LEU A 43 -35.44 -37.44 15.18
C LEU A 43 -36.00 -37.79 16.57
N ARG A 44 -36.23 -36.79 17.42
CA ARG A 44 -36.79 -36.96 18.77
C ARG A 44 -38.31 -36.85 18.83
N GLN A 45 -38.98 -36.64 17.69
CA GLN A 45 -40.43 -36.44 17.59
C GLN A 45 -40.97 -35.39 18.56
N ILE A 46 -40.26 -34.25 18.66
CA ILE A 46 -40.62 -33.16 19.57
C ILE A 46 -41.92 -32.47 19.05
N PRO A 47 -42.86 -32.07 19.94
CA PRO A 47 -44.05 -31.33 19.53
C PRO A 47 -43.75 -30.09 18.69
N LEU A 48 -44.62 -29.80 17.72
CA LEU A 48 -44.42 -28.69 16.76
C LEU A 48 -44.27 -27.33 17.44
N THR A 49 -45.00 -27.09 18.53
CA THR A 49 -44.94 -25.85 19.32
C THR A 49 -43.56 -25.65 19.94
N GLU A 50 -42.99 -26.71 20.52
CA GLU A 50 -41.65 -26.69 21.13
C GLU A 50 -40.56 -26.60 20.06
N LEU A 51 -40.73 -27.28 18.92
CA LEU A 51 -39.83 -27.14 17.76
C LEU A 51 -39.76 -25.70 17.24
N LEU A 52 -40.91 -25.03 17.11
CA LEU A 52 -40.97 -23.63 16.67
C LEU A 52 -40.29 -22.69 17.68
N GLN A 53 -40.48 -22.91 18.98
CA GLN A 53 -39.78 -22.15 20.03
C GLN A 53 -38.26 -22.34 19.93
N HIS A 54 -37.79 -23.58 19.74
CA HIS A 54 -36.37 -23.85 19.55
C HIS A 54 -35.82 -23.20 18.29
N CYS A 55 -36.54 -23.23 17.17
CA CYS A 55 -36.15 -22.53 15.94
C CYS A 55 -36.06 -21.00 16.17
N GLY A 56 -37.02 -20.41 16.90
CA GLY A 56 -36.97 -19.00 17.30
C GLY A 56 -35.71 -18.67 18.11
N ASN A 57 -35.39 -19.49 19.11
CA ASN A 57 -34.15 -19.36 19.88
C ASN A 57 -32.89 -19.57 19.01
N GLY A 58 -32.97 -20.45 18.01
CA GLY A 58 -31.90 -20.68 17.03
C GLY A 58 -31.61 -19.45 16.17
N VAL A 59 -32.65 -18.75 15.70
CA VAL A 59 -32.51 -17.48 14.96
C VAL A 59 -31.88 -16.41 15.84
N ILE A 60 -32.36 -16.24 17.07
CA ILE A 60 -31.80 -15.27 18.03
C ILE A 60 -30.31 -15.56 18.26
N ASN A 61 -29.94 -16.82 18.51
CA ASN A 61 -28.54 -17.22 18.69
C ASN A 61 -27.70 -17.04 17.42
N GLY A 62 -28.26 -17.31 16.24
CA GLY A 62 -27.60 -17.10 14.95
C GLY A 62 -27.25 -15.64 14.66
N ILE A 63 -28.01 -14.70 15.24
CA ILE A 63 -27.74 -13.25 15.16
C ILE A 63 -26.78 -12.81 16.26
N LEU A 64 -27.05 -13.17 17.53
CA LEU A 64 -26.24 -12.71 18.67
C LEU A 64 -24.82 -13.28 18.66
N THR A 65 -24.63 -14.53 18.25
CA THR A 65 -23.32 -15.20 18.32
C THR A 65 -22.25 -14.47 17.48
N PRO A 66 -22.48 -14.14 16.20
CA PRO A 66 -21.55 -13.31 15.43
C PRO A 66 -21.27 -11.97 16.10
N ILE A 67 -22.30 -11.23 16.53
CA ILE A 67 -22.15 -9.90 17.14
C ILE A 67 -21.22 -9.96 18.35
N ILE A 68 -21.48 -10.90 19.27
CA ILE A 68 -20.66 -11.09 20.47
C ILE A 68 -19.23 -11.51 20.08
N THR A 69 -19.08 -12.43 19.14
CA THR A 69 -17.77 -12.92 18.69
C THR A 69 -16.92 -11.80 18.09
N TYR A 70 -17.50 -10.98 17.20
CA TYR A 70 -16.80 -9.83 16.62
C TYR A 70 -16.50 -8.75 17.67
N GLY A 71 -17.41 -8.53 18.62
CA GLY A 71 -17.15 -7.66 19.77
C GLY A 71 -15.92 -8.11 20.57
N PHE A 72 -15.81 -9.41 20.84
CA PHE A 72 -14.62 -9.97 21.50
C PHE A 72 -13.35 -9.86 20.63
N ILE A 73 -13.43 -10.08 19.32
CA ILE A 73 -12.27 -9.90 18.41
C ILE A 73 -11.76 -8.46 18.51
N MET A 74 -12.64 -7.44 18.38
CA MET A 74 -12.23 -6.04 18.48
C MET A 74 -11.63 -5.69 19.86
N PHE A 75 -12.19 -6.27 20.93
CA PHE A 75 -11.68 -6.09 22.29
C PHE A 75 -10.29 -6.72 22.46
N PHE A 76 -10.09 -7.94 21.97
CA PHE A 76 -8.81 -8.64 22.08
C PHE A 76 -7.73 -8.10 21.14
N ASP A 77 -8.09 -7.61 19.95
CA ASP A 77 -7.16 -6.91 19.05
C ASP A 77 -6.45 -5.76 19.78
N SER A 78 -7.20 -5.02 20.61
CA SER A 78 -6.68 -3.89 21.39
C SER A 78 -5.73 -4.30 22.52
N ILE A 79 -5.89 -5.52 23.06
CA ILE A 79 -5.06 -6.04 24.15
C ILE A 79 -3.79 -6.70 23.62
N PHE A 80 -3.89 -7.43 22.51
CA PHE A 80 -2.81 -8.27 21.98
C PHE A 80 -2.03 -7.65 20.80
N ASP A 81 -2.32 -6.40 20.43
CA ASP A 81 -1.71 -5.69 19.29
C ASP A 81 -1.80 -6.49 17.98
N VAL A 82 -2.91 -7.21 17.82
CA VAL A 82 -3.20 -7.99 16.61
C VAL A 82 -3.78 -7.06 15.58
N THR A 83 -3.09 -6.92 14.44
CA THR A 83 -3.56 -6.08 13.34
C THR A 83 -4.58 -6.85 12.49
N SER A 84 -5.85 -6.78 12.90
CA SER A 84 -6.94 -7.43 12.16
C SER A 84 -7.29 -6.71 10.86
N GLU A 85 -7.99 -7.42 9.97
CA GLU A 85 -8.53 -6.85 8.72
C GLU A 85 -9.45 -5.65 9.00
N PHE A 86 -10.21 -5.66 10.10
CA PHE A 86 -11.04 -4.52 10.49
C PHE A 86 -10.18 -3.31 10.84
N LYS A 87 -9.13 -3.50 11.64
CA LYS A 87 -8.22 -2.42 11.99
C LYS A 87 -7.52 -1.86 10.75
N LEU A 88 -7.13 -2.70 9.80
CA LEU A 88 -6.56 -2.25 8.53
C LEU A 88 -7.55 -1.45 7.69
N LEU A 89 -8.82 -1.86 7.63
CA LEU A 89 -9.86 -1.09 6.93
C LEU A 89 -10.09 0.29 7.57
N GLU A 90 -10.08 0.37 8.90
CA GLU A 90 -10.13 1.66 9.61
C GLU A 90 -8.93 2.55 9.26
N LEU A 91 -7.72 1.99 9.31
CA LEU A 91 -6.48 2.70 8.98
C LEU A 91 -6.35 3.04 7.50
N SER A 92 -7.12 2.39 6.62
CA SER A 92 -7.18 2.70 5.18
C SER A 92 -8.00 3.95 4.86
N ASP A 93 -8.72 4.54 5.84
CA ASP A 93 -9.44 5.79 5.64
C ASP A 93 -8.46 6.96 5.48
N MET A 94 -8.34 7.44 4.24
CA MET A 94 -7.53 8.61 3.88
C MET A 94 -8.02 9.91 4.54
N ASN A 95 -9.22 9.90 5.13
CA ASN A 95 -9.75 11.02 5.91
C ASN A 95 -9.32 11.02 7.38
N SER A 96 -8.55 10.03 7.82
CA SER A 96 -8.00 9.98 9.17
C SER A 96 -7.14 11.23 9.46
N PRO A 97 -7.09 11.70 10.72
CA PRO A 97 -6.34 12.91 11.08
C PRO A 97 -4.87 12.89 10.64
N LEU A 98 -4.19 11.74 10.79
CA LEU A 98 -2.77 11.60 10.46
C LEU A 98 -2.50 11.64 8.95
N LEU A 99 -3.30 10.93 8.14
CA LEU A 99 -3.14 10.95 6.68
C LEU A 99 -3.56 12.30 6.08
N LYS A 100 -4.56 12.97 6.65
CA LYS A 100 -4.87 14.38 6.31
C LYS A 100 -3.73 15.31 6.65
N MET A 101 -3.08 15.12 7.80
CA MET A 101 -1.91 15.91 8.18
C MET A 101 -0.76 15.71 7.18
N LEU A 102 -0.51 14.46 6.76
CA LEU A 102 0.47 14.15 5.71
C LEU A 102 0.13 14.87 4.40
N ALA A 103 -1.13 14.77 3.94
CA ALA A 103 -1.58 15.41 2.71
C ALA A 103 -1.41 16.94 2.71
N VAL A 104 -1.64 17.59 3.85
CA VAL A 104 -1.53 19.06 3.97
C VAL A 104 -0.08 19.51 4.14
N ARG A 105 0.71 18.83 4.99
CA ARG A 105 2.08 19.27 5.33
C ARG A 105 3.14 18.78 4.36
N ALA A 106 2.97 17.60 3.78
CA ALA A 106 3.92 16.98 2.84
C ALA A 106 3.18 16.36 1.64
N PRO A 107 2.53 17.18 0.78
CA PRO A 107 1.68 16.70 -0.30
C PRO A 107 2.40 15.82 -1.34
N GLY A 108 3.69 16.08 -1.57
CA GLY A 108 4.53 15.26 -2.44
C GLY A 108 4.74 13.86 -1.88
N THR A 109 5.09 13.77 -0.60
CA THR A 109 5.21 12.51 0.14
C THR A 109 3.87 11.77 0.22
N TYR A 110 2.76 12.48 0.39
CA TYR A 110 1.42 11.87 0.35
C TYR A 110 1.14 11.21 -1.00
N HIS A 111 1.43 11.90 -2.11
CA HIS A 111 1.24 11.34 -3.45
C HIS A 111 2.20 10.17 -3.75
N HIS A 112 3.45 10.27 -3.30
CA HIS A 112 4.42 9.16 -3.31
C HIS A 112 3.84 7.93 -2.59
N SER A 113 3.39 8.10 -1.35
CA SER A 113 2.84 7.01 -0.53
C SER A 113 1.63 6.32 -1.18
N LEU A 114 0.79 7.06 -1.90
CA LEU A 114 -0.31 6.50 -2.68
C LEU A 114 0.17 5.62 -3.85
N LEU A 115 1.23 6.03 -4.55
CA LEU A 115 1.80 5.25 -5.65
C LEU A 115 2.51 3.99 -5.13
N VAL A 116 3.29 4.12 -4.05
CA VAL A 116 3.91 2.99 -3.34
C VAL A 116 2.85 2.02 -2.83
N SER A 117 1.73 2.52 -2.30
CA SER A 117 0.59 1.70 -1.89
C SER A 117 0.01 0.90 -3.05
N ASN A 118 -0.23 1.51 -4.21
CA ASN A 118 -0.79 0.81 -5.37
C ASN A 118 0.17 -0.28 -5.89
N LEU A 119 1.47 0.03 -5.96
CA LEU A 119 2.51 -0.94 -6.31
C LEU A 119 2.51 -2.13 -5.32
N SER A 120 2.50 -1.82 -4.04
CA SER A 120 2.61 -2.81 -2.97
C SER A 120 1.38 -3.71 -2.88
N GLU A 121 0.18 -3.16 -2.99
CA GLU A 121 -1.08 -3.90 -3.00
C GLU A 121 -1.10 -4.93 -4.14
N ALA A 122 -0.82 -4.50 -5.37
CA ALA A 122 -0.86 -5.38 -6.52
C ALA A 122 0.26 -6.44 -6.52
N ALA A 123 1.44 -6.10 -6.00
CA ALA A 123 2.54 -7.05 -5.85
C ALA A 123 2.22 -8.11 -4.79
N ALA A 124 1.69 -7.68 -3.63
CA ALA A 124 1.29 -8.58 -2.56
C ALA A 124 0.15 -9.51 -3.00
N GLU A 125 -0.85 -8.99 -3.71
CA GLU A 125 -1.93 -9.80 -4.29
C GLU A 125 -1.40 -10.85 -5.26
N ALA A 126 -0.47 -10.47 -6.15
CA ALA A 126 0.08 -11.37 -7.16
C ALA A 126 0.87 -12.56 -6.58
N ILE A 127 1.42 -12.44 -5.37
CA ILE A 127 2.14 -13.52 -4.69
C ILE A 127 1.34 -14.19 -3.56
N GLY A 128 0.09 -13.76 -3.33
CA GLY A 128 -0.76 -14.28 -2.25
C GLY A 128 -0.37 -13.82 -0.84
N ALA A 129 0.37 -12.71 -0.72
CA ALA A 129 0.66 -12.04 0.55
C ALA A 129 -0.54 -11.18 1.00
N ASN A 130 -0.45 -10.55 2.18
CA ASN A 130 -1.51 -9.69 2.70
C ASN A 130 -1.52 -8.32 2.00
N ALA A 131 -2.27 -8.24 0.89
CA ALA A 131 -2.37 -7.04 0.06
C ALA A 131 -2.90 -5.82 0.82
N LEU A 132 -3.89 -6.00 1.70
CA LEU A 132 -4.44 -4.90 2.49
C LEU A 132 -3.41 -4.36 3.49
N LEU A 133 -2.64 -5.24 4.14
CA LEU A 133 -1.56 -4.82 5.04
C LEU A 133 -0.46 -4.06 4.29
N ALA A 134 -0.02 -4.55 3.13
CA ALA A 134 0.99 -3.87 2.32
C ALA A 134 0.50 -2.49 1.83
N LYS A 135 -0.75 -2.40 1.39
CA LYS A 135 -1.42 -1.15 0.98
C LYS A 135 -1.44 -0.13 2.12
N VAL A 136 -1.97 -0.53 3.27
CA VAL A 136 -2.12 0.35 4.43
C VAL A 136 -0.75 0.72 5.02
N GLY A 137 0.16 -0.24 5.14
CA GLY A 137 1.53 0.00 5.60
C GLY A 137 2.26 1.05 4.75
N ALA A 138 2.08 1.00 3.43
CA ALA A 138 2.62 2.00 2.51
C ALA A 138 2.02 3.41 2.69
N TYR A 139 0.79 3.57 3.19
CA TYR A 139 0.27 4.91 3.51
C TYR A 139 1.05 5.59 4.64
N TYR A 140 1.56 4.80 5.58
CA TYR A 140 2.17 5.32 6.79
C TYR A 140 3.70 5.28 6.80
N HIS A 141 4.35 4.55 5.88
CA HIS A 141 5.81 4.32 5.92
C HIS A 141 6.64 5.61 6.05
N ASP A 142 6.15 6.69 5.45
CA ASP A 142 6.86 7.95 5.28
C ASP A 142 6.30 9.12 6.12
N ILE A 143 5.40 8.87 7.08
CA ILE A 143 4.72 9.93 7.84
C ILE A 143 5.66 10.84 8.62
N GLY A 144 6.87 10.37 8.94
CA GLY A 144 7.86 11.19 9.63
C GLY A 144 8.42 12.35 8.79
N LYS A 145 8.23 12.33 7.46
CA LYS A 145 8.62 13.44 6.58
C LYS A 145 7.79 14.71 6.85
N ILE A 146 6.65 14.61 7.54
CA ILE A 146 5.80 15.74 7.97
C ILE A 146 6.59 16.82 8.74
N PHE A 147 7.63 16.44 9.47
CA PHE A 147 8.38 17.38 10.32
C PHE A 147 9.33 18.29 9.54
N MET A 148 9.85 17.84 8.41
CA MET A 148 10.85 18.55 7.60
C MET A 148 10.62 18.31 6.10
N PRO A 149 9.39 18.59 5.58
CA PRO A 149 8.99 18.19 4.24
C PRO A 149 9.91 18.75 3.15
N GLU A 150 10.41 19.97 3.32
CA GLU A 150 11.26 20.69 2.35
C GLU A 150 12.61 20.01 2.05
N TYR A 151 13.06 19.11 2.92
CA TYR A 151 14.29 18.33 2.72
C TYR A 151 14.07 17.08 1.84
N PHE A 152 12.82 16.72 1.56
CA PHE A 152 12.49 15.58 0.71
C PHE A 152 12.12 16.06 -0.69
N VAL A 153 12.80 15.53 -1.70
CA VAL A 153 12.78 16.04 -3.07
C VAL A 153 11.37 16.08 -3.66
N GLU A 154 10.51 15.14 -3.28
CA GLU A 154 9.12 15.06 -3.75
C GLU A 154 8.25 16.23 -3.27
N ASN A 155 8.65 16.94 -2.21
CA ASN A 155 7.95 18.12 -1.69
C ASN A 155 8.58 19.46 -2.13
N GLN A 156 9.71 19.42 -2.85
CA GLN A 156 10.41 20.64 -3.26
C GLN A 156 9.75 21.26 -4.51
N GLN A 157 9.25 22.49 -4.39
CA GLN A 157 8.52 23.17 -5.48
C GLN A 157 9.37 24.13 -6.32
N THR A 158 10.48 24.66 -5.78
CA THR A 158 11.18 25.83 -6.36
C THR A 158 12.55 25.52 -6.97
N GLY A 159 12.89 24.23 -7.15
CA GLY A 159 14.17 23.79 -7.70
C GLY A 159 15.40 24.11 -6.83
N LYS A 160 15.23 24.78 -5.68
CA LYS A 160 16.28 25.00 -4.69
C LYS A 160 16.28 23.85 -3.68
N ASN A 161 17.35 23.07 -3.66
CA ASN A 161 17.50 21.96 -2.73
C ASN A 161 18.19 22.44 -1.44
N PRO A 162 17.55 22.39 -0.25
CA PRO A 162 18.18 22.78 1.01
C PRO A 162 19.49 22.04 1.30
N HIS A 163 19.64 20.81 0.79
CA HIS A 163 20.85 19.99 0.91
C HIS A 163 22.09 20.58 0.21
N ASP A 164 21.92 21.56 -0.68
CA ASP A 164 23.05 22.22 -1.36
C ASP A 164 23.89 23.07 -0.40
N LYS A 165 23.28 23.54 0.70
CA LYS A 165 23.93 24.36 1.74
C LYS A 165 24.44 23.55 2.93
N LEU A 166 24.22 22.24 2.92
CA LEU A 166 24.53 21.35 4.04
C LEU A 166 25.70 20.44 3.72
N SER A 167 26.42 20.01 4.76
CA SER A 167 27.36 18.91 4.61
C SER A 167 26.59 17.61 4.31
N PRO A 168 27.22 16.63 3.64
CA PRO A 168 26.58 15.35 3.37
C PRO A 168 26.18 14.60 4.64
N TRP A 169 26.98 14.72 5.71
CA TRP A 169 26.66 14.12 7.02
C TRP A 169 25.39 14.74 7.63
N VAL A 170 25.28 16.09 7.66
CA VAL A 170 24.06 16.75 8.16
C VAL A 170 22.83 16.37 7.33
N SER A 171 22.99 16.29 6.02
CA SER A 171 21.91 15.85 5.11
C SER A 171 21.44 14.43 5.44
N SER A 172 22.38 13.52 5.67
CA SER A 172 22.11 12.12 6.01
C SER A 172 21.38 12.01 7.35
N LEU A 173 21.77 12.80 8.35
CA LEU A 173 21.10 12.84 9.64
C LEU A 173 19.64 13.33 9.54
N ILE A 174 19.39 14.37 8.71
CA ILE A 174 18.04 14.88 8.45
C ILE A 174 17.18 13.79 7.80
N LEU A 175 17.72 13.10 6.80
CA LEU A 175 16.98 12.05 6.09
C LEU A 175 16.70 10.88 7.02
N VAL A 176 17.68 10.34 7.74
CA VAL A 176 17.47 9.25 8.71
C VAL A 176 16.40 9.58 9.76
N ASN A 177 16.32 10.85 10.16
CA ASN A 177 15.41 11.28 11.20
C ASN A 177 13.92 11.10 10.86
N HIS A 178 13.52 11.00 9.58
CA HIS A 178 12.12 10.73 9.23
C HIS A 178 11.65 9.38 9.76
N VAL A 179 12.51 8.37 9.81
CA VAL A 179 12.14 7.06 10.34
C VAL A 179 11.82 7.16 11.83
N ARG A 180 12.71 7.77 12.62
CA ARG A 180 12.50 8.00 14.06
C ARG A 180 11.23 8.82 14.32
N LYS A 181 11.08 9.93 13.60
CA LYS A 181 9.91 10.80 13.71
C LYS A 181 8.62 10.13 13.26
N GLY A 182 8.69 9.21 12.31
CA GLY A 182 7.57 8.39 11.89
C GLY A 182 7.12 7.45 13.02
N ILE A 183 8.07 6.80 13.70
CA ILE A 183 7.76 5.94 14.86
C ILE A 183 7.15 6.76 16.01
N GLU A 184 7.70 7.93 16.33
CA GLU A 184 7.12 8.83 17.35
C GLU A 184 5.67 9.21 17.02
N LEU A 185 5.38 9.59 15.77
CA LEU A 185 4.01 9.88 15.32
C LEU A 185 3.10 8.65 15.37
N ALA A 186 3.64 7.48 15.00
CA ALA A 186 2.90 6.24 15.01
C ALA A 186 2.50 5.84 16.44
N GLU A 187 3.38 6.04 17.42
CA GLU A 187 3.10 5.82 18.84
C GLU A 187 2.06 6.80 19.39
N GLU A 188 2.20 8.10 19.07
CA GLU A 188 1.24 9.14 19.45
C GLU A 188 -0.17 8.82 18.94
N HIS A 189 -0.26 8.31 17.70
CA HIS A 189 -1.53 7.94 17.05
C HIS A 189 -1.94 6.48 17.31
N LYS A 190 -1.22 5.76 18.18
CA LYS A 190 -1.51 4.37 18.56
C LYS A 190 -1.63 3.43 17.36
N LEU A 191 -0.77 3.60 16.36
CA LEU A 191 -0.72 2.71 15.22
C LEU A 191 -0.25 1.31 15.68
N PRO A 192 -0.81 0.22 15.14
CA PRO A 192 -0.39 -1.14 15.49
C PRO A 192 1.08 -1.42 15.17
N THR A 193 1.69 -2.38 15.86
CA THR A 193 3.10 -2.76 15.58
C THR A 193 3.33 -3.21 14.14
N ALA A 194 2.35 -3.86 13.51
CA ALA A 194 2.47 -4.23 12.11
C ALA A 194 2.63 -3.00 11.18
N ILE A 195 2.00 -1.86 11.49
CA ILE A 195 2.15 -0.62 10.72
C ILE A 195 3.47 0.09 11.04
N LYS A 196 3.85 0.12 12.32
CA LYS A 196 5.15 0.65 12.75
C LYS A 196 6.32 -0.08 12.07
N ALA A 197 6.18 -1.37 11.78
CA ALA A 197 7.19 -2.14 11.06
C ALA A 197 7.48 -1.57 9.66
N PHE A 198 6.47 -1.10 8.91
CA PHE A 198 6.71 -0.46 7.60
C PHE A 198 7.56 0.80 7.72
N ILE A 199 7.32 1.62 8.75
CA ILE A 199 8.12 2.82 9.01
C ILE A 199 9.56 2.42 9.34
N MET A 200 9.74 1.40 10.18
CA MET A 200 11.08 0.99 10.62
C MET A 200 11.89 0.25 9.55
N GLU A 201 11.22 -0.53 8.70
CA GLU A 201 11.87 -1.51 7.84
C GLU A 201 11.97 -1.08 6.37
N HIS A 202 11.21 -0.09 5.89
CA HIS A 202 11.13 0.20 4.45
C HIS A 202 12.47 0.62 3.81
N HIS A 203 13.41 1.18 4.57
CA HIS A 203 14.77 1.44 4.09
C HIS A 203 15.80 0.39 4.56
N GLY A 204 15.43 -0.46 5.50
CA GLY A 204 16.32 -1.41 6.14
C GLY A 204 17.57 -0.74 6.68
N GLN A 205 18.72 -1.26 6.26
CA GLN A 205 20.05 -0.70 6.56
C GLN A 205 20.69 -0.14 5.29
N SER A 206 19.91 0.33 4.33
CA SER A 206 20.46 0.77 3.04
C SER A 206 21.44 1.92 3.18
N LEU A 207 22.45 1.98 2.31
CA LEU A 207 23.39 3.09 2.23
C LEU A 207 22.76 4.29 1.51
N MET A 208 22.82 5.48 2.10
CA MET A 208 22.47 6.76 1.46
C MET A 208 23.56 7.17 0.46
N LYS A 209 23.68 6.38 -0.62
CA LYS A 209 24.81 6.40 -1.57
C LYS A 209 25.15 7.78 -2.12
N TYR A 210 24.15 8.58 -2.48
CA TYR A 210 24.38 9.93 -3.00
C TYR A 210 25.18 10.80 -2.02
N PHE A 211 24.82 10.80 -0.73
CA PHE A 211 25.49 11.61 0.28
C PHE A 211 26.83 11.02 0.68
N TYR A 212 26.94 9.69 0.73
CA TYR A 212 28.22 9.01 0.94
C TYR A 212 29.23 9.35 -0.17
N ASP A 213 28.84 9.21 -1.44
CA ASP A 213 29.69 9.56 -2.59
C ASP A 213 30.03 11.06 -2.60
N LYS A 214 29.08 11.93 -2.24
CA LYS A 214 29.32 13.38 -2.12
C LYS A 214 30.34 13.67 -1.01
N ALA A 215 30.32 12.93 0.09
CA ALA A 215 31.28 13.05 1.17
C ALA A 215 32.68 12.60 0.73
N LEU A 216 32.80 11.44 0.06
CA LEU A 216 34.08 10.91 -0.43
C LEU A 216 34.80 11.84 -1.43
N ARG A 217 34.05 12.69 -2.15
CA ARG A 217 34.63 13.70 -3.08
C ARG A 217 35.16 14.95 -2.38
N GLN A 218 34.94 15.12 -1.08
CA GLN A 218 35.46 16.25 -0.32
C GLN A 218 36.95 16.04 0.03
N LYS A 219 37.72 17.13 0.15
CA LYS A 219 39.20 17.09 0.34
C LYS A 219 39.67 16.31 1.59
N ASN A 220 38.78 16.02 2.54
CA ASN A 220 39.05 15.27 3.79
C ASN A 220 38.51 13.82 3.77
N SER A 221 38.50 13.16 2.61
CA SER A 221 37.86 11.84 2.44
C SER A 221 38.45 10.68 3.26
N LYS A 222 39.69 10.82 3.77
CA LYS A 222 40.39 9.76 4.51
C LYS A 222 39.80 9.44 5.89
N SER A 223 38.80 10.19 6.37
CA SER A 223 38.17 9.99 7.69
C SER A 223 36.66 9.75 7.63
N ILE A 224 36.12 9.37 6.46
CA ILE A 224 34.67 9.16 6.30
C ILE A 224 34.32 7.71 6.65
N ASN A 225 33.50 7.54 7.67
CA ASN A 225 32.94 6.24 8.04
C ASN A 225 31.67 5.97 7.23
N GLU A 226 31.62 4.85 6.51
CA GLU A 226 30.46 4.43 5.73
C GLU A 226 29.22 4.23 6.62
N ALA A 227 29.42 3.72 7.84
CA ALA A 227 28.35 3.47 8.81
C ALA A 227 27.50 4.72 9.14
N ASP A 228 28.08 5.92 9.02
CA ASP A 228 27.38 7.18 9.28
C ASP A 228 26.33 7.52 8.20
N PHE A 229 26.35 6.79 7.07
CA PHE A 229 25.47 7.00 5.92
C PHE A 229 24.46 5.85 5.73
N HIS A 230 24.41 4.88 6.64
CA HIS A 230 23.39 3.84 6.62
C HIS A 230 22.14 4.27 7.39
N TYR A 231 20.98 3.80 6.95
CA TYR A 231 19.78 3.89 7.77
C TYR A 231 19.93 3.03 9.04
N PRO A 232 19.46 3.49 10.21
CA PRO A 232 19.50 2.74 11.47
C PRO A 232 18.34 1.72 11.59
N GLY A 233 17.62 1.48 10.50
CA GLY A 233 16.45 0.62 10.47
C GLY A 233 16.82 -0.86 10.62
N ARG A 234 15.78 -1.69 10.55
CA ARG A 234 15.91 -3.16 10.54
C ARG A 234 15.54 -3.66 9.17
N ARG A 235 16.18 -4.74 8.73
CA ARG A 235 15.81 -5.39 7.47
C ARG A 235 14.35 -5.86 7.52
N PRO A 236 13.62 -5.84 6.40
CA PRO A 236 12.28 -6.37 6.32
C PRO A 236 12.18 -7.79 6.84
N THR A 237 11.26 -8.01 7.78
CA THR A 237 11.03 -9.33 8.39
C THR A 237 9.79 -10.05 7.84
N THR A 238 9.01 -9.35 7.01
CA THR A 238 7.77 -9.86 6.39
C THR A 238 7.81 -9.66 4.88
N LYS A 239 6.98 -10.42 4.14
CA LYS A 239 6.85 -10.22 2.69
C LYS A 239 6.32 -8.82 2.38
N GLU A 240 5.38 -8.34 3.19
CA GLU A 240 4.72 -7.06 2.99
C GLU A 240 5.67 -5.89 3.20
N THR A 241 6.48 -5.89 4.26
CA THR A 241 7.51 -4.85 4.47
C THR A 241 8.60 -4.92 3.41
N GLY A 242 8.96 -6.12 2.94
CA GLY A 242 9.90 -6.30 1.82
C GLY A 242 9.34 -5.75 0.50
N ILE A 243 8.06 -5.99 0.22
CA ILE A 243 7.38 -5.42 -0.95
C ILE A 243 7.37 -3.89 -0.90
N VAL A 244 7.06 -3.30 0.27
CA VAL A 244 7.04 -1.83 0.41
C VAL A 244 8.44 -1.23 0.25
N MET A 245 9.48 -1.86 0.79
CA MET A 245 10.88 -1.45 0.54
C MET A 245 11.20 -1.40 -0.96
N LEU A 246 10.82 -2.46 -1.70
CA LEU A 246 11.06 -2.53 -3.13
C LEU A 246 10.23 -1.50 -3.90
N ALA A 247 8.94 -1.35 -3.55
CA ALA A 247 8.03 -0.41 -4.19
C ALA A 247 8.48 1.05 -3.97
N ASP A 248 8.88 1.42 -2.76
CA ASP A 248 9.42 2.74 -2.41
C ASP A 248 10.64 3.08 -3.28
N SER A 249 11.62 2.17 -3.32
CA SER A 249 12.84 2.35 -4.11
C SER A 249 12.54 2.47 -5.61
N VAL A 250 11.64 1.61 -6.12
CA VAL A 250 11.24 1.58 -7.53
C VAL A 250 10.50 2.84 -7.95
N GLU A 251 9.55 3.31 -7.15
CA GLU A 251 8.79 4.55 -7.40
C GLU A 251 9.74 5.75 -7.43
N ALA A 252 10.57 5.90 -6.39
CA ALA A 252 11.47 7.02 -6.26
C ALA A 252 12.47 7.07 -7.43
N PHE A 253 13.01 5.91 -7.82
CA PHE A 253 13.91 5.83 -8.96
C PHE A 253 13.20 6.09 -10.29
N SER A 254 11.98 5.60 -10.49
CA SER A 254 11.27 5.77 -11.76
C SER A 254 10.99 7.25 -12.05
N ARG A 255 10.81 8.09 -11.02
CA ARG A 255 10.70 9.55 -11.16
C ARG A 255 11.93 10.22 -11.76
N SER A 256 13.11 9.61 -11.60
CA SER A 256 14.38 10.14 -12.12
C SER A 256 14.65 9.78 -13.59
N ILE A 257 13.86 8.86 -14.17
CA ILE A 257 14.06 8.38 -15.54
C ILE A 257 13.66 9.48 -16.53
N LYS A 258 14.65 10.05 -17.21
CA LYS A 258 14.43 10.94 -18.36
C LYS A 258 13.85 10.12 -19.53
N GLU A 259 12.68 10.53 -20.02
CA GLU A 259 11.93 9.87 -21.11
C GLU A 259 11.68 8.38 -20.82
N PRO A 260 10.69 8.07 -19.97
CA PRO A 260 10.37 6.69 -19.61
C PRO A 260 9.91 5.91 -20.85
N ASN A 261 10.47 4.72 -21.02
CA ASN A 261 9.99 3.73 -21.99
C ASN A 261 9.96 2.35 -21.34
N VAL A 262 9.33 1.39 -22.01
CA VAL A 262 9.12 0.04 -21.48
C VAL A 262 10.43 -0.63 -21.06
N GLY A 263 11.48 -0.52 -21.87
CA GLY A 263 12.78 -1.12 -21.57
C GLY A 263 13.45 -0.46 -20.35
N LYS A 264 13.45 0.87 -20.27
CA LYS A 264 14.04 1.62 -19.17
C LYS A 264 13.35 1.31 -17.83
N ILE A 265 12.01 1.26 -17.81
CA ILE A 265 11.24 0.92 -16.60
C ILE A 265 11.56 -0.50 -16.15
N ARG A 266 11.53 -1.48 -17.07
CA ARG A 266 11.86 -2.88 -16.74
C ARG A 266 13.27 -3.04 -16.17
N ASN A 267 14.24 -2.37 -16.78
CA ASN A 267 15.63 -2.41 -16.32
C ASN A 267 15.80 -1.73 -14.96
N ALA A 268 15.09 -0.62 -14.73
CA ALA A 268 15.08 0.06 -13.43
C ALA A 268 14.53 -0.84 -12.32
N VAL A 269 13.36 -1.44 -12.54
CA VAL A 269 12.72 -2.35 -11.57
C VAL A 269 13.64 -3.52 -11.22
N ARG A 270 14.19 -4.20 -12.25
CA ARG A 270 15.13 -5.32 -12.03
C ARG A 270 16.39 -4.89 -11.30
N GLY A 271 17.00 -3.78 -11.73
CA GLY A 271 18.23 -3.29 -11.13
C GLY A 271 18.09 -2.96 -9.64
N ILE A 272 16.93 -2.45 -9.21
CA ILE A 272 16.66 -2.16 -7.80
C ILE A 272 16.47 -3.43 -6.99
N ILE A 273 15.71 -4.40 -7.53
CA ILE A 273 15.52 -5.70 -6.86
C ILE A 273 16.87 -6.41 -6.71
N ASP A 274 17.67 -6.45 -7.76
CA ASP A 274 19.01 -7.06 -7.75
C ASP A 274 19.96 -6.34 -6.77
N GLU A 275 19.86 -5.01 -6.68
CA GLU A 275 20.63 -4.21 -5.73
C GLU A 275 20.28 -4.56 -4.28
N ARG A 276 18.97 -4.66 -3.95
CA ARG A 276 18.48 -5.01 -2.61
C ARG A 276 18.82 -6.45 -2.21
N ILE A 277 18.81 -7.39 -3.16
CA ILE A 277 19.31 -8.76 -2.91
C ILE A 277 20.81 -8.72 -2.60
N ARG A 278 21.60 -8.06 -3.44
CA ARG A 278 23.07 -8.07 -3.32
C ARG A 278 23.56 -7.33 -2.07
N SER A 279 22.85 -6.31 -1.61
CA SER A 279 23.16 -5.61 -0.37
C SER A 279 22.74 -6.36 0.89
N GLY A 280 22.03 -7.50 0.75
CA GLY A 280 21.54 -8.29 1.88
C GLY A 280 20.34 -7.66 2.61
N GLU A 281 19.67 -6.66 2.00
CA GLU A 281 18.52 -6.02 2.64
C GLU A 281 17.33 -6.97 2.77
N LEU A 282 17.26 -8.01 1.94
CA LEU A 282 16.21 -9.01 1.96
C LEU A 282 16.59 -10.31 2.69
N ASP A 283 17.74 -10.35 3.38
CA ASP A 283 18.24 -11.57 4.04
C ASP A 283 17.27 -12.13 5.10
N ASP A 284 16.61 -11.23 5.84
CA ASP A 284 15.64 -11.58 6.88
C ASP A 284 14.19 -11.62 6.36
N CYS A 285 14.00 -11.37 5.06
CA CYS A 285 12.69 -11.27 4.44
C CYS A 285 12.31 -12.62 3.79
N PRO A 286 11.13 -13.18 4.09
CA PRO A 286 10.72 -14.48 3.55
C PRO A 286 10.23 -14.42 2.08
N LEU A 287 10.79 -13.53 1.25
CA LEU A 287 10.52 -13.43 -0.18
C LEU A 287 11.41 -14.41 -0.97
N THR A 288 10.80 -15.22 -1.82
CA THR A 288 11.53 -16.12 -2.72
C THR A 288 11.93 -15.43 -4.01
N VAL A 289 12.98 -15.91 -4.69
CA VAL A 289 13.38 -15.41 -6.02
C VAL A 289 12.24 -15.48 -7.04
N LYS A 290 11.39 -16.51 -6.95
CA LYS A 290 10.19 -16.64 -7.78
C LYS A 290 9.21 -15.50 -7.52
N GLU A 291 8.95 -15.17 -6.25
CA GLU A 291 8.08 -14.07 -5.87
C GLU A 291 8.65 -12.72 -6.29
N LEU A 292 9.97 -12.50 -6.16
CA LEU A 292 10.62 -11.28 -6.63
C LEU A 292 10.43 -11.06 -8.15
N THR A 293 10.42 -12.14 -8.93
CA THR A 293 10.12 -12.05 -10.38
C THR A 293 8.67 -11.60 -10.62
N ILE A 294 7.71 -12.17 -9.88
CA ILE A 294 6.29 -11.81 -9.98
C ILE A 294 6.06 -10.36 -9.51
N ILE A 295 6.71 -9.95 -8.42
CA ILE A 295 6.69 -8.57 -7.92
C ILE A 295 7.20 -7.61 -8.99
N ALA A 296 8.33 -7.91 -9.62
CA ALA A 296 8.89 -7.10 -10.70
C ALA A 296 7.90 -6.93 -11.86
N GLU A 297 7.22 -8.00 -12.28
CA GLU A 297 6.20 -7.95 -13.32
C GLU A 297 4.98 -7.09 -12.91
N SER A 298 4.55 -7.20 -11.65
CA SER A 298 3.44 -6.40 -11.10
C SER A 298 3.79 -4.91 -11.09
N PHE A 299 4.98 -4.54 -10.59
CA PHE A 299 5.47 -3.16 -10.61
C PHE A 299 5.55 -2.60 -12.03
N ASN A 300 6.09 -3.38 -12.97
CA ASN A 300 6.17 -2.97 -14.37
C ASN A 300 4.79 -2.62 -14.95
N LYS A 301 3.76 -3.43 -14.69
CA LYS A 301 2.39 -3.16 -15.19
C LYS A 301 1.85 -1.83 -14.68
N ILE A 302 2.01 -1.56 -13.39
CA ILE A 302 1.52 -0.31 -12.77
C ILE A 302 2.29 0.90 -13.27
N LEU A 303 3.63 0.86 -13.24
CA LEU A 303 4.46 1.99 -13.68
C LEU A 303 4.22 2.32 -15.14
N LEU A 304 4.07 1.31 -16.00
CA LEU A 304 3.71 1.52 -17.40
C LEU A 304 2.38 2.26 -17.52
N GLY A 305 1.35 1.89 -16.75
CA GLY A 305 0.09 2.63 -16.72
C GLY A 305 0.27 4.10 -16.32
N VAL A 306 1.05 4.35 -15.26
CA VAL A 306 1.33 5.71 -14.75
C VAL A 306 2.08 6.57 -15.78
N TYR A 307 3.08 6.00 -16.48
CA TYR A 307 3.89 6.74 -17.45
C TYR A 307 3.28 6.79 -18.86
N HIS A 308 2.45 5.82 -19.27
CA HIS A 308 1.73 5.87 -20.55
C HIS A 308 0.62 6.93 -20.53
N ALA A 309 -0.05 7.15 -19.39
CA ALA A 309 -1.04 8.23 -19.25
C ALA A 309 -0.44 9.65 -19.45
N ARG A 310 0.89 9.79 -19.38
CA ARG A 310 1.60 11.06 -19.60
C ARG A 310 2.02 11.30 -21.06
N ILE A 311 1.85 10.32 -21.95
CA ILE A 311 2.08 10.51 -23.38
C ILE A 311 0.77 11.00 -23.99
N GLU A 312 0.68 12.30 -24.27
CA GLU A 312 -0.42 12.86 -25.05
C GLU A 312 -0.54 12.13 -26.38
N TYR A 313 -1.75 11.70 -26.71
CA TYR A 313 -2.06 11.30 -28.08
C TYR A 313 -1.83 12.51 -28.99
N PRO A 314 -1.12 12.39 -30.12
CA PRO A 314 -1.03 13.47 -31.08
C PRO A 314 -2.47 13.87 -31.45
N VAL A 315 -2.80 15.14 -31.17
CA VAL A 315 -4.04 15.78 -31.62
C VAL A 315 -4.16 15.42 -33.10
N GLN A 316 -5.21 14.67 -33.46
CA GLN A 316 -5.49 14.35 -34.85
C GLN A 316 -5.49 15.68 -35.60
N GLN A 317 -4.54 15.83 -36.52
CA GLN A 317 -4.52 16.97 -37.43
C GLN A 317 -5.91 17.06 -38.05
N GLU A 318 -6.54 18.23 -37.93
CA GLU A 318 -7.84 18.50 -38.52
C GLU A 318 -7.86 18.01 -39.97
N PRO A 319 -8.97 17.41 -40.43
CA PRO A 319 -9.08 16.97 -41.80
C PRO A 319 -8.84 18.18 -42.71
N ILE A 320 -7.88 18.05 -43.64
CA ILE A 320 -7.64 19.04 -44.67
C ILE A 320 -8.95 19.21 -45.45
N GLU A 321 -9.66 20.32 -45.22
CA GLU A 321 -10.81 20.67 -46.03
C GLU A 321 -10.37 20.80 -47.49
N PRO A 322 -11.00 20.09 -48.44
CA PRO A 322 -10.69 20.26 -49.84
C PRO A 322 -11.06 21.69 -50.27
N LYS A 323 -10.06 22.45 -50.74
CA LYS A 323 -10.28 23.75 -51.39
C LYS A 323 -11.26 23.60 -52.55
N VAL A 324 -12.51 24.03 -52.34
CA VAL A 324 -13.48 24.21 -53.42
C VAL A 324 -13.06 25.44 -54.24
N THR A 325 -12.43 25.20 -55.38
CA THR A 325 -12.21 26.22 -56.41
C THR A 325 -13.55 26.60 -57.03
N THR A 326 -14.19 27.63 -56.50
CA THR A 326 -15.34 28.28 -57.16
C THR A 326 -14.84 29.09 -58.35
N LYS A 327 -14.99 28.51 -59.55
CA LYS A 327 -14.78 29.17 -60.84
C LYS A 327 -15.91 30.19 -61.03
N LYS A 328 -15.67 31.47 -60.73
CA LYS A 328 -16.61 32.56 -61.08
C LYS A 328 -16.64 32.72 -62.61
N SER A 329 -17.76 32.35 -63.22
CA SER A 329 -18.10 32.68 -64.60
C SER A 329 -18.28 34.20 -64.74
N LYS A 330 -17.50 34.83 -65.60
CA LYS A 330 -17.78 36.18 -66.10
C LYS A 330 -19.04 36.12 -66.95
N VAL A 331 -20.13 36.75 -66.50
CA VAL A 331 -21.24 37.15 -67.37
C VAL A 331 -20.98 38.59 -67.77
N SER A 332 -20.71 38.78 -69.04
CA SER A 332 -20.70 40.07 -69.74
C SER A 332 -22.12 40.59 -69.86
N LEU A 333 -22.37 41.81 -69.39
CA LEU A 333 -23.45 42.65 -69.90
C LEU A 333 -22.81 43.78 -70.70
N VAL A 334 -23.28 43.90 -71.94
CA VAL A 334 -22.86 44.82 -72.99
C VAL A 334 -24.08 45.69 -73.32
N GLU A 335 -23.80 46.95 -73.66
CA GLU A 335 -24.68 47.97 -74.29
C GLU A 335 -25.75 48.63 -73.40
N SER A 336 -25.96 49.95 -73.44
CA SER A 336 -25.56 51.00 -74.39
C SER A 336 -25.42 52.36 -73.71
#